data_AF-A0A6G1B7E7-F1
#
_entry.id   AF-A0A6G1B7E7-F1
#
_cell.length_a   1.000
_cell.length_b   1.000
_cell.length_c   1.000
_cell.angle_alpha   90.00
_cell.angle_beta   90.00
_cell.angle_gamma   90.00
#
_symmetry.space_group_name_H-M   'P 1'
#
loop_
_entity.id
_entity.type
_entity.pdbx_description
1 polymer ?
#
loop_
_entity_poly.entity_id
_entity_poly.type
_entity_poly.pdbx_seq_one_letter_code
_entity_poly.pdbx_strand_id
1 'polypeptide(L)'
;RYEDLARDPLGHTAQMYKFVGLKFLPHLKTWVYNSTRGKGMGNHAFHTNARDALNVSQAWRWSLPYTKVSRLQKVCNDTMTLLGYHLVRSEQEQRNLSLDLLGS
;
A
#
# COMPACT_ATOMS: atom_id res chain seq x y z
N ARG A 1 7.95 2.84 -2.22
CA ARG A 1 6.95 3.31 -1.23
C ARG A 1 6.25 2.09 -0.63
N TYR A 2 5.44 2.24 0.42
CA TYR A 2 4.76 1.10 1.05
C TYR A 2 3.78 0.40 0.08
N GLU A 3 3.07 1.18 -0.72
CA GLU A 3 2.04 0.72 -1.66
C GLU A 3 2.65 -0.04 -2.84
N ASP A 4 3.83 0.36 -3.32
CA ASP A 4 4.53 -0.36 -4.37
C ASP A 4 4.90 -1.79 -3.89
N LEU A 5 5.38 -1.90 -2.64
CA LEU A 5 5.68 -3.16 -1.99
C LEU A 5 4.40 -3.99 -1.73
N ALA A 6 3.27 -3.36 -1.40
CA ALA A 6 2.01 -4.06 -1.22
C ALA A 6 1.44 -4.61 -2.56
N ARG A 7 1.62 -3.88 -3.67
CA ARG A 7 1.17 -4.27 -5.02
C ARG A 7 2.04 -5.36 -5.64
N ASP A 8 3.36 -5.20 -5.56
CA ASP A 8 4.34 -6.18 -6.07
C ASP A 8 5.40 -6.49 -5.00
N PRO A 9 5.05 -7.33 -4.01
CA PRO A 9 5.93 -7.63 -2.89
C PRO A 9 7.17 -8.40 -3.32
N LEU A 10 7.07 -9.25 -4.35
CA LEU A 10 8.22 -10.03 -4.83
C LEU A 10 9.19 -9.18 -5.63
N GLY A 11 8.69 -8.36 -6.57
CA GLY A 11 9.55 -7.51 -7.39
C GLY A 11 10.25 -6.43 -6.57
N HIS A 12 9.53 -5.73 -5.70
CA HIS A 12 10.14 -4.68 -4.85
C HIS A 12 11.10 -5.27 -3.82
N THR A 13 10.79 -6.41 -3.21
CA THR A 13 11.75 -7.07 -2.31
C THR A 13 12.99 -7.53 -3.07
N ALA A 14 12.86 -8.05 -4.30
CA ALA A 14 14.00 -8.41 -5.12
C ALA A 14 14.91 -7.20 -5.43
N GLN A 15 14.31 -6.04 -5.73
CA GLN A 15 15.05 -4.79 -5.92
C GLN A 15 15.78 -4.35 -4.64
N MET A 16 15.15 -4.47 -3.47
CA MET A 16 15.79 -4.16 -2.19
C MET A 16 17.00 -5.07 -1.92
N TYR A 17 16.86 -6.38 -2.13
CA TYR A 17 17.97 -7.34 -1.98
C TYR A 17 19.12 -7.02 -2.95
N LYS A 18 18.79 -6.72 -4.21
CA LYS A 18 19.77 -6.29 -5.22
C LYS A 18 20.51 -5.03 -4.79
N PHE A 19 19.78 -4.03 -4.27
CA PHE A 19 20.34 -2.76 -3.82
C PHE A 19 21.39 -2.95 -2.71
N VAL A 20 21.14 -3.86 -1.76
CA VAL A 20 22.09 -4.17 -0.68
C VAL A 20 23.09 -5.28 -1.02
N GLY A 21 23.12 -5.78 -2.27
CA GLY A 21 24.05 -6.81 -2.71
C GLY A 21 23.77 -8.23 -2.18
N LEU A 22 22.56 -8.51 -1.70
CA LEU A 22 22.16 -9.82 -1.17
C LEU A 22 21.41 -10.67 -2.20
N LYS A 23 21.52 -11.99 -2.07
CA LYS A 23 20.74 -12.94 -2.89
C LYS A 23 19.34 -13.12 -2.32
N PHE A 24 18.32 -12.93 -3.14
CA PHE A 24 16.93 -13.19 -2.75
C PHE A 24 16.57 -14.67 -2.95
N LEU A 25 16.77 -15.47 -1.89
CA LEU A 25 16.65 -16.93 -1.92
C LEU A 25 15.19 -17.40 -2.11
N PRO A 26 14.96 -18.59 -2.71
CA PRO A 26 13.61 -19.09 -2.97
C PRO A 26 12.71 -19.16 -1.73
N HIS A 27 13.22 -19.60 -0.58
CA HIS A 27 12.41 -19.68 0.65
C HIS A 27 11.96 -18.30 1.16
N LEU A 28 12.78 -17.26 0.96
CA LEU A 28 12.43 -15.89 1.29
C LEU A 28 11.34 -15.35 0.37
N LYS A 29 11.36 -15.71 -0.92
CA LYS A 29 10.27 -15.38 -1.85
C LYS A 29 8.95 -15.96 -1.38
N THR A 30 8.94 -17.24 -1.02
CA THR A 30 7.75 -17.92 -0.48
C THR A 30 7.26 -17.25 0.81
N TRP A 31 8.18 -16.93 1.73
CA TRP A 31 7.83 -16.24 2.97
C TRP A 31 7.23 -14.86 2.73
N VAL A 32 7.82 -14.05 1.85
CA VAL A 32 7.30 -12.72 1.48
C VAL A 32 5.90 -12.85 0.89
N TYR A 33 5.73 -13.72 -0.12
CA TYR A 33 4.44 -13.92 -0.77
C TYR A 33 3.34 -14.29 0.24
N ASN A 34 3.61 -15.26 1.11
CA ASN A 34 2.66 -15.72 2.12
C ASN A 34 2.34 -14.65 3.17
N SER A 35 3.34 -13.88 3.59
CA SER A 35 3.17 -12.85 4.62
C SER A 35 2.36 -11.66 4.11
N THR A 36 2.43 -11.34 2.81
CA THR A 36 1.69 -10.21 2.21
C THR A 36 0.27 -10.54 1.74
N ARG A 37 -0.08 -11.83 1.65
CA ARG A 37 -1.40 -12.33 1.22
C ARG A 37 -2.18 -13.02 2.33
N GLY A 38 -1.97 -12.57 3.58
CA GLY A 38 -2.71 -13.08 4.73
C GLY A 38 -4.23 -12.97 4.53
N LYS A 39 -4.99 -13.95 5.05
CA LYS A 39 -6.46 -13.92 5.02
C LYS A 39 -6.99 -13.31 6.33
N GLY A 40 -7.73 -12.20 6.22
CA GLY A 40 -8.47 -11.59 7.34
C GLY A 40 -7.82 -10.32 7.91
N MET A 41 -8.24 -9.92 9.11
CA MET A 41 -7.65 -8.79 9.87
C MET A 41 -6.55 -9.26 10.85
N GLY A 42 -6.25 -10.55 10.92
CA GLY A 42 -5.40 -11.11 11.98
C GLY A 42 -6.06 -11.11 13.35
N ASN A 43 -5.77 -12.15 14.13
CA ASN A 43 -6.37 -12.34 15.44
C ASN A 43 -5.72 -11.47 16.53
N HIS A 44 -4.54 -10.88 16.25
CA HIS A 44 -3.85 -9.99 17.18
C HIS A 44 -3.25 -8.77 16.45
N ALA A 45 -3.14 -7.64 17.17
CA ALA A 45 -2.82 -6.32 16.63
C ALA A 45 -1.46 -6.20 15.90
N PHE A 46 -0.54 -7.13 16.12
CA PHE A 46 0.83 -7.08 15.60
C PHE A 46 1.19 -8.21 14.62
N HIS A 47 0.21 -9.03 14.21
CA HIS A 47 0.45 -10.08 13.22
C HIS A 47 0.52 -9.49 11.82
N THR A 48 1.73 -9.44 11.27
CA THR A 48 2.00 -8.91 9.92
C THR A 48 1.62 -9.89 8.81
N ASN A 49 1.43 -11.17 9.13
CA ASN A 49 1.16 -12.26 8.17
C ASN A 49 -0.33 -12.55 7.93
N ALA A 50 -1.23 -11.92 8.69
CA ALA A 50 -2.64 -12.27 8.69
C ALA A 50 -3.53 -11.29 7.91
N ARG A 51 -2.95 -10.23 7.36
CA ARG A 51 -3.67 -9.19 6.61
C ARG A 51 -3.20 -9.16 5.16
N ASP A 52 -4.15 -8.94 4.25
CA ASP A 52 -3.86 -8.66 2.85
C ASP A 52 -3.29 -7.23 2.74
N ALA A 53 -2.01 -7.13 2.40
CA ALA A 53 -1.29 -5.86 2.37
C ALA A 53 -1.89 -4.89 1.34
N LEU A 54 -2.42 -5.40 0.23
CA LEU A 54 -3.06 -4.57 -0.78
C LEU A 54 -4.36 -3.97 -0.23
N ASN A 55 -5.19 -4.78 0.42
CA ASN A 55 -6.42 -4.27 1.04
C ASN A 55 -6.13 -3.27 2.17
N VAL A 56 -5.14 -3.54 3.01
CA VAL A 56 -4.73 -2.62 4.08
C VAL A 56 -4.25 -1.28 3.50
N SER A 57 -3.46 -1.31 2.42
CA SER A 57 -2.98 -0.08 1.77
C SER A 57 -4.11 0.83 1.26
N GLN A 58 -5.27 0.25 0.93
CA GLN A 58 -6.42 0.99 0.41
C GLN A 58 -7.49 1.29 1.47
N ALA A 59 -7.35 0.79 2.71
CA ALA A 59 -8.42 0.81 3.71
C ALA A 59 -8.94 2.20 4.10
N TRP A 60 -8.09 3.22 3.99
CA TRP A 60 -8.47 4.61 4.23
C TRP A 60 -9.59 5.07 3.27
N ARG A 61 -9.62 4.53 2.04
CA ARG A 61 -10.61 4.88 1.01
C ARG A 61 -12.03 4.62 1.45
N TRP A 62 -12.27 3.61 2.29
CA TRP A 62 -13.61 3.33 2.80
C TRP A 62 -13.81 3.59 4.30
N SER A 63 -12.74 3.63 5.09
CA SER A 63 -12.84 3.86 6.54
C SER A 63 -12.92 5.34 6.92
N LEU A 64 -12.45 6.26 6.05
CA LEU A 64 -12.45 7.69 6.33
C LEU A 64 -13.56 8.44 5.58
N PRO A 65 -14.26 9.39 6.22
CA PRO A 65 -15.15 10.31 5.52
C PRO A 65 -14.39 11.19 4.52
N TYR A 66 -14.99 11.43 3.34
CA TYR A 66 -14.38 12.26 2.30
C TYR A 66 -14.00 13.67 2.76
N THR A 67 -14.79 14.27 3.65
CA THR A 67 -14.49 15.59 4.21
C THR A 67 -13.15 15.64 4.95
N LYS A 68 -12.77 14.56 5.64
CA LYS A 68 -11.46 14.46 6.31
C LYS A 68 -10.33 14.30 5.29
N VAL A 69 -10.53 13.44 4.29
CA VAL A 69 -9.56 13.22 3.22
C VAL A 69 -9.31 14.51 2.44
N SER A 70 -10.37 15.19 2.01
CA SER A 70 -10.29 16.45 1.27
C SER A 70 -9.53 17.54 2.05
N ARG A 71 -9.78 17.66 3.37
CA ARG A 71 -9.04 18.58 4.24
C ARG A 71 -7.55 18.23 4.31
N LEU A 72 -7.21 16.95 4.44
CA LEU A 72 -5.82 16.49 4.46
C LEU A 72 -5.12 16.80 3.14
N GLN A 73 -5.75 16.47 2.01
CA GLN A 73 -5.21 16.76 0.68
C GLN A 73 -4.96 18.26 0.47
N LYS A 74 -5.84 19.13 0.98
CA LYS A 74 -5.65 20.59 0.89
C LYS A 74 -4.40 21.06 1.65
N VAL A 75 -4.13 20.47 2.81
CA VAL A 75 -2.97 20.85 3.64
C VAL A 75 -1.68 20.23 3.10
N CYS A 76 -1.75 18.99 2.61
CA CYS A 76 -0.58 18.20 2.20
C CYS A 76 -0.37 18.15 0.68
N ASN A 77 -1.02 19.02 -0.09
CA ASN A 77 -1.05 18.94 -1.57
C ASN A 77 0.36 18.83 -2.16
N ASP A 78 1.26 19.73 -1.77
CA ASP A 78 2.62 19.79 -2.33
C ASP A 78 3.42 18.52 -1.99
N THR A 79 3.29 18.03 -0.74
CA THR A 79 3.93 16.79 -0.30
C THR A 79 3.36 15.57 -1.02
N MET A 80 2.05 15.49 -1.16
CA MET A 80 1.39 14.41 -1.90
C MET A 80 1.85 14.40 -3.36
N THR A 81 1.90 15.56 -4.00
CA THR A 81 2.42 15.70 -5.37
C THR A 81 3.87 15.27 -5.47
N LEU A 82 4.74 15.73 -4.56
CA LEU A 82 6.16 15.36 -4.53
C LEU A 82 6.39 13.84 -4.37
N LEU A 83 5.56 13.17 -3.58
CA LEU A 83 5.63 11.73 -3.35
C LEU A 83 4.91 10.90 -4.43
N GLY A 84 4.28 11.58 -5.40
CA GLY A 84 3.56 10.96 -6.51
C GLY A 84 2.22 10.37 -6.10
N TYR A 85 1.44 11.06 -5.26
CA TYR A 85 0.05 10.69 -4.97
C TYR A 85 -0.93 11.57 -5.74
N HIS A 86 -1.90 10.94 -6.42
CA HIS A 86 -3.00 11.64 -7.05
C HIS A 86 -4.13 11.90 -6.03
N LEU A 87 -4.68 13.12 -6.10
CA LEU A 87 -5.77 13.54 -5.21
C LEU A 87 -7.12 13.00 -5.71
N VAL A 88 -7.95 12.52 -4.78
CA VAL A 88 -9.37 12.23 -5.05
C VAL A 88 -10.19 13.51 -5.01
N ARG A 89 -11.11 13.68 -5.96
CA ARG A 89 -11.91 14.90 -6.15
C ARG A 89 -13.37 14.74 -5.70
N SER A 90 -13.78 13.51 -5.41
CA SER A 90 -15.12 13.20 -4.92
C SER A 90 -15.11 11.97 -4.01
N GLU A 91 -16.18 11.79 -3.23
CA GLU A 91 -16.35 10.54 -2.48
C GLU A 91 -16.42 9.32 -3.42
N GLN A 92 -16.99 9.48 -4.62
CA GLN A 92 -17.04 8.39 -5.61
C GLN A 92 -15.64 7.97 -6.06
N GLU A 93 -14.76 8.93 -6.37
CA GLU A 93 -13.35 8.64 -6.69
C GLU A 93 -12.62 8.00 -5.51
N GLN A 94 -12.86 8.50 -4.28
CA GLN A 94 -12.28 7.90 -3.08
C GLN A 94 -12.66 6.43 -2.95
N ARG A 95 -13.93 6.08 -3.12
CA ARG A 95 -14.44 4.70 -2.95
C ARG A 95 -14.07 3.78 -4.13
N ASN A 96 -13.69 4.32 -5.27
CA ASN A 96 -13.35 3.54 -6.46
C ASN A 96 -11.95 2.90 -6.33
N LEU A 97 -11.90 1.64 -5.88
CA LEU A 97 -10.64 0.89 -5.73
C LEU A 97 -9.92 0.57 -7.05
N SER A 98 -10.62 0.68 -8.18
CA SER A 98 -10.02 0.52 -9.51
C SER A 98 -9.31 1.79 -10.00
N LEU A 99 -9.54 2.95 -9.35
CA LEU A 99 -8.84 4.19 -9.65
C LEU A 99 -7.43 4.14 -9.06
N ASP A 100 -6.41 4.22 -9.90
CA ASP A 100 -5.04 4.36 -9.42
C ASP A 100 -4.80 5.77 -8.86
N LEU A 101 -4.29 5.84 -7.63
CA LEU A 101 -3.93 7.08 -6.97
C LEU A 101 -2.42 7.23 -6.78
N LEU A 102 -1.62 6.36 -7.39
CA LEU A 102 -0.17 6.46 -7.39
C LEU A 102 0.30 6.93 -8.77
N GLY A 103 1.08 7.99 -8.78
CA GLY A 103 1.84 8.46 -9.92
C GLY A 103 3.07 7.60 -10.17
N SER A 104 3.48 7.61 -11.45
CA SER A 104 4.68 6.94 -11.99
C SER A 104 5.96 7.55 -11.44
#